data_AF-A0AA39D0Q4-F1
#
_entry.id   AF-A0AA39D0Q4-F1
#
_cell.length_a   1.000
_cell.length_b   1.000
_cell.length_c   1.000
_cell.angle_alpha   90.00
_cell.angle_beta   90.00
_cell.angle_gamma   90.00
#
_symmetry.space_group_name_H-M   'P 1'
#
loop_
_entity.id
_entity.type
_entity.pdbx_description
1 polymer ?
#
loop_
_entity_poly.entity_id
_entity_poly.type
_entity_poly.pdbx_seq_one_letter_code
_entity_poly.pdbx_strand_id
1 'polypeptide(L)'
;MNRKDCPTATLKFLKEPATELLPGLTAVICGGHFPGSMVLHSAPPNTPIPTLFVADTIFAVASGHNPDPGKRNDTISYQFLWSIPNFIPLPPDTVMQIWKALKPFEFKATYGVFAKMTNVFEKPGQTLSLKDRVLQSAKIAVKAMGYSDHAIFAEEL
;
A
#
# COMPACT_ATOMS: atom_id res chain seq x y z
N MET A 1 5.03 9.93 19.84
CA MET A 1 6.46 10.32 19.86
C MET A 1 6.64 11.46 18.85
N ASN A 2 6.29 12.68 19.22
CA ASN A 2 6.56 13.88 18.39
C ASN A 2 7.61 14.68 19.14
N ARG A 3 8.87 14.64 18.69
CA ARG A 3 9.98 15.42 19.27
C ARG A 3 9.83 16.89 18.88
N LYS A 4 8.87 17.57 19.51
CA LYS A 4 8.61 19.00 19.30
C LYS A 4 9.73 19.89 19.85
N ASP A 5 10.57 19.32 20.70
CA ASP A 5 11.61 19.95 21.51
C ASP A 5 13.03 19.71 20.99
N CYS A 6 13.19 19.07 19.82
CA CYS A 6 14.49 18.92 19.18
C CYS A 6 14.82 20.19 18.38
N PRO A 7 15.84 20.99 18.76
CA PRO A 7 16.11 22.30 18.14
C PRO A 7 16.43 22.23 16.64
N THR A 8 16.82 21.06 16.15
CA THR A 8 17.16 20.80 14.75
C THR A 8 16.02 20.15 13.96
N ALA A 9 14.90 19.80 14.60
CA ALA A 9 13.78 19.18 13.92
C ALA A 9 12.96 20.23 13.14
N THR A 10 12.88 20.03 11.82
CA THR A 10 11.93 20.78 10.99
C THR A 10 10.62 19.99 10.92
N LEU A 11 9.53 20.58 11.42
CA LEU A 11 8.19 20.01 11.30
C LEU A 11 7.53 20.52 10.03
N LYS A 12 7.16 19.60 9.13
CA LYS A 12 6.43 19.92 7.90
C LYS A 12 5.04 19.29 7.96
N PHE A 13 4.00 20.12 7.87
CA PHE A 13 2.64 19.63 7.71
C PHE A 13 2.37 19.33 6.24
N LEU A 14 1.96 18.10 5.94
CA LEU A 14 1.68 17.65 4.57
C LEU A 14 0.20 17.86 4.28
N LYS A 15 -0.11 18.60 3.21
CA LYS A 15 -1.49 18.88 2.77
C LYS A 15 -1.78 18.30 1.38
N GLU A 16 -0.74 18.24 0.55
CA GLU A 16 -0.87 17.74 -0.82
C GLU A 16 -0.99 16.21 -0.82
N PRO A 17 -1.77 15.63 -1.76
CA PRO A 17 -1.91 14.18 -1.88
C PRO A 17 -0.58 13.44 -2.01
N ALA A 18 0.40 14.05 -2.67
CA ALA A 18 1.78 13.58 -2.72
C ALA A 18 2.74 14.76 -2.52
N THR A 19 3.76 14.56 -1.69
CA THR A 19 4.79 15.57 -1.42
C THR A 19 6.16 14.91 -1.49
N GLU A 20 7.00 15.33 -2.44
CA GLU A 20 8.42 14.97 -2.43
C GLU A 20 9.10 15.65 -1.24
N LEU A 21 9.71 14.85 -0.37
CA LEU A 21 10.38 15.28 0.85
C LEU A 21 11.86 15.54 0.61
N LEU A 22 12.47 14.66 -0.19
CA LEU A 22 13.87 14.67 -0.65
C LEU A 22 13.89 14.03 -2.05
N PRO A 23 14.94 14.24 -2.85
CA PRO A 23 15.06 13.58 -4.16
C PRO A 23 14.82 12.08 -4.05
N GLY A 24 13.80 11.57 -4.75
CA GLY A 24 13.44 10.14 -4.73
C GLY A 24 12.78 9.65 -3.44
N LEU A 25 12.24 10.54 -2.60
CA LEU A 25 11.50 10.19 -1.39
C LEU A 25 10.20 10.99 -1.31
N THR A 26 9.06 10.32 -1.49
CA THR A 26 7.74 10.97 -1.57
C THR A 26 6.80 10.42 -0.52
N ALA A 27 6.23 11.31 0.30
CA ALA A 27 5.11 10.96 1.16
C ALA A 27 3.79 11.08 0.39
N VAL A 28 2.92 10.07 0.49
CA VAL A 28 1.68 9.99 -0.27
C VAL A 28 0.52 9.77 0.70
N ILE A 29 -0.36 10.75 0.82
CA ILE A 29 -1.56 10.68 1.65
C ILE A 29 -2.61 9.87 0.89
N CYS A 30 -2.80 8.63 1.30
CA CYS A 30 -3.76 7.73 0.69
C CYS A 30 -5.14 7.79 1.36
N GLY A 31 -5.19 8.20 2.63
CA GLY A 31 -6.37 8.00 3.49
C GLY A 31 -6.56 6.51 3.83
N GLY A 32 -7.78 6.10 4.13
CA GLY A 32 -8.07 4.71 4.52
C GLY A 32 -8.15 4.55 6.02
N HIS A 33 -7.10 3.97 6.63
CA HIS A 33 -7.05 3.64 8.07
C HIS A 33 -7.46 4.82 8.96
N PHE A 34 -7.11 6.04 8.53
CA PHE A 34 -7.67 7.32 8.96
C PHE A 34 -7.44 8.34 7.82
N PRO A 35 -8.06 9.54 7.83
CA PRO A 35 -7.96 10.49 6.72
C PRO A 35 -6.53 10.89 6.33
N GLY A 36 -5.62 10.92 7.30
CA GLY A 36 -4.20 11.24 7.10
C GLY A 36 -3.28 10.03 6.95
N SER A 37 -3.81 8.79 6.84
CA SER A 37 -2.97 7.60 6.64
C SER A 37 -2.23 7.73 5.31
N MET A 38 -0.94 7.39 5.33
CA MET A 38 -0.02 7.69 4.25
C MET A 38 1.04 6.62 4.13
N VAL A 39 1.56 6.51 2.91
CA VAL A 39 2.71 5.68 2.60
C VAL A 39 3.92 6.55 2.30
N LEU A 40 5.11 5.97 2.44
CA LEU A 40 6.35 6.59 1.98
C LEU A 40 6.86 5.80 0.79
N HIS A 41 6.90 6.44 -0.38
CA HIS A 41 7.58 5.90 -1.56
C HIS A 41 9.05 6.34 -1.54
N SER A 42 9.95 5.38 -1.72
CA SER A 42 11.38 5.60 -1.79
C SER A 42 11.92 4.98 -3.07
N ALA A 43 12.70 5.73 -3.82
CA ALA A 43 13.38 5.33 -5.04
C ALA A 43 14.86 5.76 -4.95
N PRO A 44 15.70 5.40 -5.95
CA PRO A 44 17.05 5.94 -6.03
C PRO A 44 17.02 7.47 -5.92
N PRO A 45 17.93 8.09 -5.13
CA PRO A 45 19.12 7.51 -4.50
C PRO A 45 18.90 6.88 -3.09
N ASN A 46 17.70 6.91 -2.52
CA ASN A 46 17.47 6.49 -1.13
C ASN A 46 17.41 4.97 -0.95
N THR A 47 16.81 4.27 -1.91
CA THR A 47 16.73 2.80 -1.95
C THR A 47 17.22 2.27 -3.29
N PRO A 48 17.90 1.11 -3.33
CA PRO A 48 18.44 0.55 -4.57
C PRO A 48 17.34 0.10 -5.55
N ILE A 49 16.15 -0.23 -5.02
CA ILE A 49 14.94 -0.51 -5.79
C ILE A 49 13.81 0.39 -5.28
N PRO A 50 12.83 0.74 -6.15
CA PRO A 50 11.62 1.42 -5.71
C PRO A 50 10.92 0.61 -4.61
N THR A 51 10.64 1.26 -3.49
CA THR A 51 10.19 0.64 -2.23
C THR A 51 9.04 1.46 -1.65
N LEU A 52 8.03 0.78 -1.13
CA LEU A 52 6.87 1.40 -0.51
C LEU A 52 6.78 1.01 0.97
N PHE A 53 6.85 1.99 1.87
CA PHE A 53 6.57 1.78 3.30
C PHE A 53 5.09 2.03 3.53
N VAL A 54 4.35 0.96 3.80
CA VAL A 54 2.88 0.95 3.76
C VAL A 54 2.20 1.04 5.12
N ALA A 55 2.93 0.69 6.19
CA ALA A 55 2.45 0.70 7.57
C ALA A 55 1.01 0.15 7.70
N ASP A 56 0.05 1.01 8.05
CA ASP A 56 -1.36 0.68 8.26
C ASP A 56 -2.27 1.00 7.06
N THR A 57 -1.78 1.71 6.04
CA THR A 57 -2.58 2.11 4.86
C THR A 57 -3.03 0.90 4.05
N ILE A 58 -2.13 -0.02 3.77
CA ILE A 58 -2.42 -1.36 3.24
C ILE A 58 -1.65 -2.40 4.05
N PHE A 59 -2.33 -3.47 4.42
CA PHE A 59 -1.76 -4.47 5.32
C PHE A 59 -1.41 -5.75 4.55
N ALA A 60 -0.12 -5.98 4.30
CA ALA A 60 0.33 -7.25 3.71
C ALA A 60 -0.03 -8.42 4.63
N VAL A 61 -0.50 -9.52 4.05
CA VAL A 61 -0.90 -10.72 4.80
C VAL A 61 -0.03 -11.92 4.48
N ALA A 62 -0.14 -12.99 5.27
CA ALA A 62 0.65 -14.20 5.11
C ALA A 62 0.62 -14.74 3.65
N SER A 63 -0.56 -14.71 3.01
CA SER A 63 -0.73 -15.15 1.62
C SER A 63 -0.04 -14.28 0.56
N GLY A 64 0.51 -13.12 0.94
CA GLY A 64 1.42 -12.33 0.10
C GLY A 64 2.77 -13.04 -0.16
N HIS A 65 3.13 -14.02 0.67
CA HIS A 65 4.34 -14.83 0.54
C HIS A 65 4.14 -16.14 -0.24
N ASN A 66 2.89 -16.44 -0.63
CA ASN A 66 2.58 -17.64 -1.39
C ASN A 66 3.38 -17.66 -2.72
N PRO A 67 3.70 -18.86 -3.23
CA PRO A 67 4.44 -19.01 -4.49
C PRO A 67 3.66 -18.43 -5.66
N ASP A 68 4.37 -17.79 -6.58
CA ASP A 68 3.84 -17.26 -7.83
C ASP A 68 4.86 -17.60 -8.94
N PRO A 69 4.48 -18.39 -9.96
CA PRO A 69 3.14 -18.95 -10.21
C PRO A 69 2.74 -20.06 -9.20
N GLY A 70 1.43 -20.36 -9.12
CA GLY A 70 0.88 -21.44 -8.28
C GLY A 70 -0.06 -20.97 -7.16
N LYS A 71 -0.09 -19.68 -6.88
CA LYS A 71 -1.11 -19.06 -6.03
C LYS A 71 -2.48 -19.07 -6.74
N ARG A 72 -3.55 -19.35 -5.99
CA ARG A 72 -4.93 -19.19 -6.51
C ARG A 72 -5.20 -17.72 -6.87
N ASN A 73 -5.91 -17.50 -7.97
CA ASN A 73 -6.21 -16.16 -8.49
C ASN A 73 -7.17 -15.34 -7.60
N ASP A 74 -7.86 -15.99 -6.65
CA ASP A 74 -8.78 -15.38 -5.69
C ASP A 74 -8.14 -15.13 -4.31
N THR A 75 -6.82 -15.28 -4.18
CA THR A 75 -6.11 -15.08 -2.93
C THR A 75 -5.47 -13.68 -2.86
N ILE A 76 -5.83 -12.91 -1.84
CA ILE A 76 -5.24 -11.58 -1.60
C ILE A 76 -3.76 -11.65 -1.20
N SER A 77 -3.04 -10.56 -1.42
CA SER A 77 -1.71 -10.29 -0.84
C SER A 77 -1.76 -9.16 0.19
N TYR A 78 -2.73 -8.26 0.06
CA TYR A 78 -2.93 -7.08 0.91
C TYR A 78 -4.38 -6.98 1.39
N GLN A 79 -4.59 -6.51 2.61
CA GLN A 79 -5.89 -6.14 3.16
C GLN A 79 -6.02 -4.62 3.27
N PHE A 80 -7.26 -4.16 3.21
CA PHE A 80 -7.65 -2.74 3.29
C PHE A 80 -8.60 -2.57 4.48
N LEU A 81 -8.05 -2.16 5.63
CA LEU A 81 -8.77 -2.16 6.90
C LEU A 81 -8.83 -0.77 7.53
N TRP A 82 -10.03 -0.37 7.96
CA TRP A 82 -10.20 0.76 8.87
C TRP A 82 -9.61 0.42 10.24
N SER A 83 -9.79 -0.82 10.71
CA SER A 83 -9.25 -1.28 11.99
C SER A 83 -8.61 -2.65 11.83
N ILE A 84 -7.28 -2.70 11.89
CA ILE A 84 -6.52 -3.96 11.80
C ILE A 84 -6.86 -4.90 12.97
N PRO A 85 -6.90 -4.47 14.25
CA PRO A 85 -7.16 -5.38 15.37
C PRO A 85 -8.57 -5.97 15.37
N ASN A 86 -9.55 -5.24 14.82
CA ASN A 86 -10.96 -5.67 14.78
C ASN A 86 -11.37 -6.21 13.40
N PHE A 87 -10.44 -6.28 12.45
CA PHE A 87 -10.69 -6.70 11.06
C PHE A 87 -11.85 -5.94 10.37
N ILE A 88 -12.01 -4.65 10.69
CA ILE A 88 -13.06 -3.82 10.07
C ILE A 88 -12.57 -3.37 8.69
N PRO A 89 -13.25 -3.76 7.60
CA PRO A 89 -12.83 -3.40 6.25
C PRO A 89 -13.06 -1.93 5.93
N LEU A 90 -12.29 -1.39 5.00
CA LEU A 90 -12.58 -0.11 4.35
C LEU A 90 -13.72 -0.28 3.34
N PRO A 91 -14.56 0.75 3.13
CA PRO A 91 -15.57 0.72 2.07
C PRO A 91 -14.92 0.77 0.68
N PRO A 92 -15.59 0.27 -0.39
CA PRO A 92 -15.01 0.15 -1.73
C PRO A 92 -14.43 1.43 -2.32
N ASP A 93 -15.09 2.57 -2.13
CA ASP A 93 -14.61 3.85 -2.64
C ASP A 93 -13.29 4.27 -1.98
N THR A 94 -13.11 3.94 -0.70
CA THR A 94 -11.86 4.20 0.00
C THR A 94 -10.75 3.25 -0.44
N VAL A 95 -11.08 1.99 -0.77
CA VAL A 95 -10.13 1.07 -1.40
C VAL A 95 -9.67 1.62 -2.77
N MET A 96 -10.61 2.14 -3.58
CA MET A 96 -10.31 2.77 -4.86
C MET A 96 -9.48 4.04 -4.71
N GLN A 97 -9.76 4.87 -3.70
CA GLN A 97 -8.95 6.05 -3.38
C GLN A 97 -7.49 5.66 -3.11
N ILE A 98 -7.26 4.64 -2.25
CA ILE A 98 -5.92 4.14 -1.98
C ILE A 98 -5.26 3.65 -3.26
N TRP A 99 -5.97 2.85 -4.07
CA TRP A 99 -5.46 2.38 -5.36
C TRP A 99 -5.00 3.54 -6.26
N LYS A 100 -5.86 4.55 -6.46
CA LYS A 100 -5.53 5.72 -7.28
C LYS A 100 -4.32 6.50 -6.77
N ALA A 101 -4.16 6.61 -5.45
CA ALA A 101 -3.00 7.27 -4.84
C ALA A 101 -1.69 6.49 -5.10
N LEU A 102 -1.76 5.15 -5.13
CA LEU A 102 -0.60 4.29 -5.36
C LEU A 102 -0.28 4.06 -6.84
N LYS A 103 -1.28 4.16 -7.73
CA LYS A 103 -1.16 3.88 -9.17
C LYS A 103 -0.02 4.62 -9.88
N PRO A 104 0.38 5.86 -9.53
CA PRO A 104 1.51 6.52 -10.19
C PRO A 104 2.89 5.97 -9.80
N PHE A 105 2.98 5.19 -8.72
CA PHE A 105 4.26 4.78 -8.14
C PHE A 105 4.61 3.34 -8.50
N GLU A 106 5.86 3.14 -8.88
CA GLU A 106 6.44 1.80 -9.04
C GLU A 106 7.09 1.35 -7.73
N PHE A 107 6.91 0.09 -7.36
CA PHE A 107 7.55 -0.50 -6.19
C PHE A 107 7.78 -1.99 -6.36
N LYS A 108 8.94 -2.44 -5.89
CA LYS A 108 9.42 -3.82 -5.95
C LYS A 108 9.57 -4.44 -4.56
N ALA A 109 9.37 -3.64 -3.52
CA ALA A 109 9.30 -4.06 -2.14
C ALA A 109 8.23 -3.24 -1.39
N THR A 110 7.48 -3.90 -0.51
CA THR A 110 6.58 -3.25 0.46
C THR A 110 7.02 -3.57 1.88
N TYR A 111 7.13 -2.57 2.74
CA TYR A 111 7.48 -2.71 4.15
C TYR A 111 6.30 -2.31 5.03
N GLY A 112 5.84 -3.24 5.87
CA GLY A 112 4.70 -3.04 6.78
C GLY A 112 5.10 -2.94 8.25
N VAL A 113 4.10 -2.95 9.14
CA VAL A 113 4.28 -2.79 10.60
C VAL A 113 5.08 -3.94 11.24
N PHE A 114 4.99 -5.16 10.70
CA PHE A 114 5.65 -6.34 11.26
C PHE A 114 6.67 -6.91 10.28
N ALA A 115 7.94 -6.56 10.44
CA ALA A 115 9.00 -6.86 9.46
C ALA A 115 9.04 -8.31 8.95
N LYS A 116 8.81 -9.31 9.83
CA LYS A 116 8.82 -10.74 9.44
C LYS A 116 7.55 -11.22 8.73
N MET A 117 6.43 -10.53 8.89
CA MET A 117 5.12 -10.97 8.42
C MET A 117 4.57 -10.10 7.29
N THR A 118 4.95 -8.84 7.23
CA THR A 118 4.33 -7.83 6.35
C THR A 118 5.32 -7.19 5.39
N ASN A 119 6.57 -7.65 5.34
CA ASN A 119 7.51 -7.23 4.31
C ASN A 119 7.42 -8.19 3.13
N VAL A 120 7.12 -7.67 1.94
CA VAL A 120 6.92 -8.46 0.73
C VAL A 120 7.81 -7.91 -0.38
N PHE A 121 8.43 -8.80 -1.14
CA PHE A 121 9.41 -8.47 -2.18
C PHE A 121 9.03 -9.17 -3.47
N GLU A 122 9.22 -8.49 -4.61
CA GLU A 122 9.22 -9.19 -5.89
C GLU A 122 10.39 -10.16 -5.96
N LYS A 123 10.14 -11.32 -6.56
CA LYS A 123 11.13 -12.35 -6.80
C LYS A 123 11.19 -12.65 -8.30
N PRO A 124 12.37 -12.96 -8.85
CA PRO A 124 12.48 -13.42 -10.23
C PRO A 124 11.55 -14.60 -10.52
N GLY A 125 10.90 -14.59 -11.68
CA GLY A 125 9.99 -15.65 -12.12
C GLY A 125 8.55 -15.54 -11.62
N GLN A 126 8.21 -14.53 -10.81
CA GLN A 126 6.83 -14.24 -10.42
C GLN A 126 6.04 -13.65 -11.60
N THR A 127 4.75 -14.02 -11.71
CA THR A 127 3.89 -13.56 -12.80
C THR A 127 3.23 -12.21 -12.51
N LEU A 128 3.05 -11.87 -11.23
CA LEU A 128 2.44 -10.60 -10.81
C LEU A 128 3.44 -9.73 -10.05
N SER A 129 3.55 -8.47 -10.48
CA SER A 129 4.26 -7.42 -9.72
C SER A 129 3.60 -7.17 -8.36
N LEU A 130 4.27 -6.48 -7.43
CA LEU A 130 3.60 -6.09 -6.18
C LEU A 130 2.44 -5.13 -6.44
N LYS A 131 2.54 -4.29 -7.47
CA LYS A 131 1.49 -3.37 -7.88
C LYS A 131 0.27 -4.11 -8.43
N ASP A 132 0.48 -5.14 -9.27
CA ASP A 132 -0.57 -6.06 -9.69
C ASP A 132 -1.28 -6.69 -8.50
N ARG A 133 -0.50 -7.16 -7.51
CA ARG A 133 -1.03 -7.81 -6.31
C ARG A 133 -1.85 -6.86 -5.44
N VAL A 134 -1.50 -5.57 -5.37
CA VAL A 134 -2.31 -4.55 -4.69
C VAL A 134 -3.65 -4.40 -5.40
N LEU A 135 -3.66 -4.18 -6.72
CA LEU A 135 -4.89 -4.03 -7.50
C LEU A 135 -5.75 -5.30 -7.46
N GLN A 136 -5.15 -6.48 -7.62
CA GLN A 136 -5.82 -7.76 -7.50
C GLN A 136 -6.48 -7.91 -6.13
N SER A 137 -5.76 -7.58 -5.05
CA SER A 137 -6.31 -7.64 -3.70
C SER A 137 -7.47 -6.67 -3.49
N ALA A 138 -7.38 -5.46 -4.07
CA ALA A 138 -8.45 -4.48 -4.04
C ALA A 138 -9.73 -5.00 -4.74
N LYS A 139 -9.58 -5.56 -5.95
CA LYS A 139 -10.69 -6.17 -6.69
C LYS A 139 -11.32 -7.33 -5.92
N ILE A 140 -10.51 -8.23 -5.36
CA ILE A 140 -11.01 -9.36 -4.54
C ILE A 140 -11.77 -8.85 -3.32
N ALA A 141 -11.23 -7.87 -2.59
CA ALA A 141 -11.87 -7.31 -1.40
C ALA A 141 -13.22 -6.67 -1.73
N VAL A 142 -13.28 -5.81 -2.76
CA VAL A 142 -14.52 -5.14 -3.17
C VAL A 142 -15.57 -6.13 -3.64
N LYS A 143 -15.17 -7.16 -4.40
CA LYS A 143 -16.07 -8.25 -4.81
C LYS A 143 -16.62 -9.02 -3.61
N ALA A 144 -15.77 -9.33 -2.62
CA ALA A 144 -16.18 -10.03 -1.40
C ALA A 144 -17.17 -9.23 -0.54
N MET A 145 -17.17 -7.89 -0.67
CA MET A 145 -18.18 -7.01 -0.04
C MET A 145 -19.53 -7.00 -0.77
N GLY A 146 -19.66 -7.73 -1.89
CA GLY A 146 -20.91 -7.85 -2.64
C GLY A 146 -21.08 -6.86 -3.80
N TYR A 147 -20.05 -6.08 -4.14
CA TYR A 147 -20.12 -5.13 -5.25
C TYR A 147 -19.73 -5.82 -6.56
N SER A 148 -20.63 -5.84 -7.53
CA SER A 148 -20.42 -6.40 -8.88
C SER A 148 -19.94 -5.36 -9.90
N ASP A 149 -20.41 -4.11 -9.76
CA ASP A 149 -20.30 -3.08 -10.81
C ASP A 149 -19.48 -1.86 -10.37
N HIS A 150 -18.58 -2.05 -9.40
CA HIS A 150 -17.74 -0.97 -8.88
C HIS A 150 -16.59 -0.62 -9.83
N ALA A 151 -16.24 0.67 -9.94
CA ALA A 151 -15.24 1.18 -10.89
C ALA A 151 -13.84 0.56 -10.74
N ILE A 152 -13.50 0.02 -9.56
CA ILE A 152 -12.24 -0.70 -9.32
C ILE A 152 -12.03 -1.86 -10.32
N PHE A 153 -13.10 -2.48 -10.83
CA PHE A 153 -12.97 -3.63 -11.72
C PHE A 153 -12.45 -3.24 -13.11
N ALA A 154 -12.67 -2.00 -13.53
CA ALA A 154 -12.16 -1.42 -14.77
C ALA A 154 -10.71 -0.90 -14.67
N GLU A 155 -10.12 -0.87 -13.46
CA GLU A 155 -8.75 -0.42 -13.30
C GLU A 155 -7.75 -1.45 -13.82
N GLU A 156 -6.71 -0.94 -14.47
CA GLU A 156 -5.56 -1.66 -15.01
C GLU A 156 -4.27 -0.93 -14.63
N LEU A 157 -3.12 -1.62 -14.76
CA LEU A 157 -1.80 -1.06 -14.50
C LEU A 157 -1.37 -0.06 -15.58
#